data_AF-A0A2S5KDM3-F1
#
_entry.id   AF-A0A2S5KDM3-F1
#
_cell.length_a   1.000
_cell.length_b   1.000
_cell.length_c   1.000
_cell.angle_alpha   90.00
_cell.angle_beta   90.00
_cell.angle_gamma   90.00
#
_symmetry.space_group_name_H-M   'P 1'
#
loop_
_entity.id
_entity.type
_entity.pdbx_description
1 polymer ?
#
loop_
_entity_poly.entity_id
_entity_poly.type
_entity_poly.pdbx_seq_one_letter_code
_entity_poly.pdbx_strand_id
1 'polypeptide(L)'
;MFFVAASRKKAVILKLLRGHGGIPMKYQQLENLESGWKWKYLVKKHREGELITRYLELSAAQAAVDALLALENTPVEVNQWIAQHIHPGLENRLKQTIRARRKRHFNAEHQHTRKKSIDLEYLVWQRLAGLAQRRHCTLSETIVQLIEDAERKEKYASQMSTLKQDLQAILGSEENKK
;
A
#
# COMPACT_ATOMS: atom_id res chain seq x y z
N MET A 1 -6.00 -30.54 10.14
CA MET A 1 -4.57 -30.17 10.12
C MET A 1 -3.99 -30.48 8.75
N PHE A 2 -3.82 -29.50 7.86
CA PHE A 2 -2.89 -29.58 6.72
C PHE A 2 -2.59 -28.15 6.27
N PHE A 3 -1.56 -27.56 6.87
CA PHE A 3 -0.82 -26.44 6.28
C PHE A 3 0.41 -27.01 5.56
N VAL A 4 0.96 -26.22 4.63
CA VAL A 4 2.24 -26.39 3.90
C VAL A 4 2.05 -26.80 2.43
N ALA A 5 1.91 -25.80 1.57
CA ALA A 5 2.50 -25.80 0.21
C ALA A 5 2.49 -24.38 -0.39
N ALA A 6 3.26 -23.45 0.18
CA ALA A 6 3.45 -22.13 -0.46
C ALA A 6 4.79 -21.48 -0.10
N SER A 7 5.92 -22.17 -0.29
CA SER A 7 7.23 -21.51 -0.10
C SER A 7 8.37 -22.16 -0.86
N ARG A 8 8.34 -22.11 -2.21
CA ARG A 8 9.57 -22.32 -3.01
C ARG A 8 9.74 -21.33 -4.16
N LYS A 9 8.66 -20.87 -4.83
CA LYS A 9 8.81 -19.95 -5.98
C LYS A 9 9.27 -18.53 -5.64
N LYS A 10 8.91 -17.97 -4.48
CA LYS A 10 9.41 -16.65 -4.04
C LYS A 10 10.92 -16.65 -3.74
N ALA A 11 11.47 -17.77 -3.28
CA ALA A 11 12.89 -17.87 -2.93
C ALA A 11 13.82 -17.95 -4.16
N VAL A 12 13.33 -18.48 -5.29
CA VAL A 12 14.12 -18.62 -6.52
C VAL A 12 14.25 -17.28 -7.26
N ILE A 13 13.17 -16.49 -7.33
CA ILE A 13 13.22 -15.15 -7.96
C ILE A 13 14.14 -14.19 -7.18
N LEU A 14 14.26 -14.36 -5.86
CA LEU A 14 15.12 -13.51 -5.03
C LEU A 14 16.63 -13.88 -5.13
N LYS A 15 16.96 -15.11 -5.56
CA LYS A 15 18.37 -15.55 -5.69
C LYS A 15 19.04 -15.16 -6.99
N LEU A 16 18.28 -14.87 -8.05
CA LEU A 16 18.81 -14.48 -9.37
C LEU A 16 19.05 -12.96 -9.53
N LEU A 17 18.74 -12.16 -8.51
CA LEU A 17 19.01 -10.71 -8.48
C LEU A 17 20.14 -10.36 -7.50
N ARG A 18 21.17 -11.21 -7.39
CA ARG A 18 22.47 -10.82 -6.82
C ARG A 18 23.32 -10.15 -7.89
N GLY A 19 22.92 -8.95 -8.26
CA GLY A 19 23.76 -7.97 -8.94
C GLY A 19 23.60 -6.66 -8.18
N HIS A 20 24.71 -6.07 -7.74
CA HIS A 20 24.75 -4.80 -7.02
C HIS A 20 24.02 -3.69 -7.79
N GLY A 21 22.77 -3.45 -7.43
CA GLY A 21 21.95 -2.37 -7.97
C GLY A 21 20.77 -2.18 -7.04
N GLY A 22 20.99 -1.47 -5.94
CA GLY A 22 19.92 -1.11 -5.02
C GLY A 22 18.76 -0.50 -5.80
N ILE A 23 17.53 -0.98 -5.54
CA ILE A 23 16.31 -0.43 -6.15
C ILE A 23 16.38 1.09 -6.01
N PRO A 24 16.40 1.87 -7.12
CA PRO A 24 16.62 3.30 -7.04
C PRO A 24 15.58 3.95 -6.13
N MET A 25 16.06 4.77 -5.21
CA MET A 25 15.22 5.48 -4.26
C MET A 25 14.30 6.46 -5.01
N LYS A 26 13.03 6.08 -5.19
CA LYS A 26 12.03 6.92 -5.89
C LYS A 26 11.79 8.29 -5.24
N TYR A 27 11.97 8.39 -3.93
CA TYR A 27 11.73 9.61 -3.16
C TYR A 27 12.99 10.04 -2.43
N GLN A 28 13.30 11.33 -2.47
CA GLN A 28 14.41 11.93 -1.72
C GLN A 28 14.20 11.73 -0.21
N GLN A 29 15.29 11.44 0.51
CA GLN A 29 15.25 11.41 1.98
C GLN A 29 15.42 12.83 2.52
N LEU A 30 14.51 13.24 3.39
CA LEU A 30 14.52 14.57 3.99
C LEU A 30 14.99 14.44 5.43
N GLU A 31 16.30 14.39 5.66
CA GLU A 31 16.90 14.00 6.94
C GLU A 31 16.33 14.77 8.13
N ASN A 32 16.30 16.10 8.04
CA ASN A 32 15.78 16.97 9.09
C ASN A 32 14.29 16.69 9.42
N LEU A 33 13.46 16.60 8.37
CA LEU A 33 12.02 16.36 8.51
C LEU A 33 11.71 14.95 9.03
N GLU A 34 12.45 13.95 8.53
CA GLU A 34 12.32 12.56 8.93
C GLU A 34 12.76 12.32 10.37
N SER A 35 13.80 13.02 10.85
CA SER A 35 14.19 13.00 12.25
C SER A 35 13.07 13.46 13.17
N GLY A 36 12.38 14.55 12.82
CA GLY A 36 11.18 14.99 13.55
C GLY A 36 10.06 13.95 13.54
N TRP A 37 9.87 13.21 12.44
CA TRP A 37 8.88 12.12 12.39
C TRP A 37 9.28 10.91 13.23
N LYS A 38 10.58 10.57 13.27
CA LYS A 38 11.12 9.48 14.09
C LYS A 38 10.92 9.78 15.57
N TRP A 39 11.27 10.99 16.01
CA TRP A 39 11.08 11.44 17.38
C TRP A 39 9.61 11.36 17.80
N LYS A 40 8.70 11.96 17.01
CA LYS A 40 7.24 11.91 17.28
C LYS A 40 6.71 10.48 17.36
N TYR A 41 7.21 9.58 16.52
CA TYR A 41 6.81 8.16 16.56
C TYR A 41 7.30 7.48 17.85
N LEU A 42 8.57 7.65 18.22
CA LEU A 42 9.15 7.02 19.41
C LEU A 42 8.48 7.53 20.69
N VAL A 43 8.26 8.84 20.82
CA VAL A 43 7.55 9.44 21.96
C VAL A 43 6.12 8.92 22.05
N LYS A 44 5.42 8.79 20.91
CA LYS A 44 4.08 8.19 20.88
C LYS A 44 4.12 6.73 21.36
N LYS A 45 5.10 5.94 20.93
CA LYS A 45 5.22 4.52 21.33
C LYS A 45 5.52 4.35 22.81
N HIS A 46 6.38 5.20 23.35
CA HIS A 46 6.61 5.26 24.78
C HIS A 46 5.32 5.58 25.57
N ARG A 47 4.54 6.58 25.13
CA ARG A 47 3.26 6.93 25.76
C ARG A 47 2.21 5.81 25.68
N GLU A 48 2.29 4.94 24.67
CA GLU A 48 1.47 3.73 24.54
C GLU A 48 1.95 2.58 25.44
N GLY A 49 3.03 2.76 26.21
CA GLY A 49 3.62 1.74 27.10
C GLY A 49 4.50 0.71 26.37
N GLU A 50 4.89 0.98 25.12
CA GLU A 50 5.75 0.08 24.34
C GLU A 50 7.23 0.29 24.71
N LEU A 51 8.00 -0.80 24.86
CA LEU A 51 9.44 -0.73 25.12
C LEU A 51 10.18 -0.18 23.90
N ILE A 52 10.62 1.08 23.97
CA ILE A 52 11.36 1.73 22.89
C ILE A 52 12.87 1.46 22.94
N THR A 53 13.41 1.10 24.11
CA THR A 53 14.85 0.91 24.34
C THR A 53 15.23 -0.57 24.34
N ARG A 54 16.50 -0.87 24.07
CA ARG A 54 17.07 -2.23 24.12
C ARG A 54 17.46 -2.72 25.53
N TYR A 55 17.31 -1.87 26.55
CA TYR A 55 17.78 -2.15 27.89
C TYR A 55 16.78 -3.01 28.67
N LEU A 56 17.27 -4.00 29.41
CA LEU A 56 16.47 -4.82 30.31
C LEU A 56 16.21 -4.09 31.64
N GLU A 57 17.21 -3.33 32.10
CA GLU A 57 17.16 -2.54 33.32
C GLU A 57 16.25 -1.31 33.17
N LEU A 58 15.25 -1.19 34.05
CA LEU A 58 14.28 -0.09 34.02
C LEU A 58 14.94 1.28 34.18
N SER A 59 15.95 1.39 35.06
CA SER A 59 16.67 2.66 35.27
C SER A 59 17.43 3.11 34.02
N ALA A 60 18.08 2.19 33.31
CA ALA A 60 18.80 2.50 32.08
C ALA A 60 17.85 2.81 30.92
N ALA A 61 16.72 2.09 30.85
CA ALA A 61 15.66 2.38 29.90
C ALA A 61 15.08 3.77 30.12
N GLN A 62 14.79 4.15 31.38
CA GLN A 62 14.24 5.46 31.72
C GLN A 62 15.23 6.58 31.38
N ALA A 63 16.51 6.45 31.74
CA ALA A 63 17.52 7.45 31.43
C ALA A 63 17.65 7.70 29.91
N ALA A 64 17.58 6.64 29.10
CA ALA A 64 17.59 6.78 27.64
C ALA A 64 16.30 7.43 27.10
N VAL A 65 15.14 7.16 27.71
CA VAL A 65 13.88 7.83 27.36
C VAL A 65 13.94 9.32 27.70
N ASP A 66 14.45 9.68 28.88
CA ASP A 66 14.57 11.07 29.31
C ASP A 66 15.51 11.84 28.37
N ALA A 67 16.63 11.21 27.97
CA ALA A 67 17.50 11.74 26.94
C ALA A 67 16.74 11.98 25.63
N LEU A 68 15.92 11.03 25.16
CA LEU A 68 15.11 11.20 23.94
C LEU A 68 14.14 12.38 24.06
N LEU A 69 13.49 12.57 25.21
CA LEU A 69 12.53 13.66 25.40
C LEU A 69 13.20 15.03 25.34
N ALA A 70 14.46 15.16 25.77
CA ALA A 70 15.23 16.39 25.65
C ALA A 70 15.61 16.75 24.19
N LEU A 71 15.64 15.76 23.28
CA LEU A 71 16.02 15.93 21.87
C LEU A 71 14.92 16.53 20.97
N GLU A 72 13.85 17.12 21.52
CA GLU A 72 12.70 17.61 20.73
C GLU A 72 13.11 18.57 19.61
N ASN A 73 14.12 19.42 19.86
CA ASN A 73 14.59 20.43 18.92
C ASN A 73 15.89 20.06 18.18
N THR A 74 16.46 18.88 18.42
CA THR A 74 17.76 18.46 17.85
C THR A 74 17.63 17.23 16.92
N PRO A 75 17.24 17.43 15.64
CA PRO A 75 16.90 16.36 14.72
C PRO A 75 18.09 15.43 14.37
N VAL A 76 19.33 15.93 14.41
CA VAL A 76 20.52 15.12 14.08
C VAL A 76 20.79 14.07 15.16
N GLU A 77 20.64 14.45 16.42
CA GLU A 77 20.93 13.62 17.59
C GLU A 77 19.91 12.47 17.75
N VAL A 78 18.68 12.62 17.23
CA VAL A 78 17.68 11.55 17.22
C VAL A 78 18.18 10.31 16.46
N ASN A 79 18.94 10.49 15.38
CA ASN A 79 19.48 9.35 14.63
C ASN A 79 20.56 8.61 15.43
N GLN A 80 21.39 9.36 16.15
CA GLN A 80 22.41 8.80 17.04
C GLN A 80 21.75 8.04 18.19
N TRP A 81 20.71 8.61 18.80
CA TRP A 81 19.93 7.96 19.85
C TRP A 81 19.33 6.65 19.36
N ILE A 82 18.75 6.63 18.15
CA ILE A 82 18.20 5.42 17.54
C ILE A 82 19.28 4.35 17.38
N ALA A 83 20.45 4.70 16.85
CA ALA A 83 21.54 3.75 16.67
C ALA A 83 22.04 3.14 17.99
N GLN A 84 21.98 3.92 19.07
CA GLN A 84 22.53 3.54 20.38
C GLN A 84 21.52 2.88 21.33
N HIS A 85 20.23 3.18 21.23
CA HIS A 85 19.29 2.80 22.29
C HIS A 85 18.08 2.02 21.79
N ILE A 86 17.78 2.00 20.49
CA ILE A 86 16.51 1.44 19.99
C ILE A 86 16.37 -0.06 20.26
N HIS A 87 15.17 -0.48 20.63
CA HIS A 87 14.79 -1.88 20.70
C HIS A 87 14.82 -2.52 19.29
N PRO A 88 15.49 -3.67 19.07
CA PRO A 88 15.63 -4.27 17.75
C PRO A 88 14.29 -4.66 17.11
N GLY A 89 13.28 -5.04 17.90
CA GLY A 89 11.93 -5.30 17.41
C GLY A 89 11.20 -4.05 16.90
N LEU A 90 11.59 -2.87 17.37
CA LEU A 90 10.97 -1.59 16.97
C LEU A 90 11.66 -0.98 15.75
N GLU A 91 12.96 -1.23 15.56
CA GLU A 91 13.76 -0.62 14.49
C GLU A 91 13.18 -0.85 13.09
N ASN A 92 12.80 -2.10 12.77
CA ASN A 92 12.23 -2.43 11.47
C ASN A 92 10.85 -1.77 11.26
N ARG A 93 10.02 -1.72 12.30
CA ARG A 93 8.72 -1.04 12.26
C ARG A 93 8.90 0.46 12.05
N LEU A 94 9.84 1.09 12.76
CA LEU A 94 10.19 2.49 12.58
C LEU A 94 10.62 2.77 11.14
N LYS A 95 11.56 2.00 10.58
CA LYS A 95 12.01 2.14 9.18
C LYS A 95 10.84 2.07 8.19
N GLN A 96 9.93 1.11 8.38
CA GLN A 96 8.74 0.97 7.54
C GLN A 96 7.77 2.15 7.69
N THR A 97 7.52 2.60 8.92
CA THR A 97 6.66 3.76 9.21
C THR A 97 7.20 5.03 8.57
N ILE A 98 8.50 5.30 8.69
CA ILE A 98 9.14 6.47 8.07
C ILE A 98 9.10 6.38 6.55
N ARG A 99 9.38 5.20 5.97
CA ARG A 99 9.24 4.98 4.52
C ARG A 99 7.81 5.25 4.03
N ALA A 100 6.81 4.75 4.76
CA ALA A 100 5.40 4.98 4.43
C ALA A 100 5.02 6.46 4.52
N ARG A 101 5.50 7.17 5.56
CA ARG A 101 5.27 8.60 5.76
C ARG A 101 5.93 9.44 4.67
N ARG A 102 7.19 9.17 4.33
CA ARG A 102 7.91 9.80 3.21
C ARG A 102 7.13 9.65 1.90
N LYS A 103 6.72 8.42 1.57
CA LYS A 103 5.91 8.16 0.36
C LYS A 103 4.61 8.98 0.36
N ARG A 104 3.90 9.05 1.49
CA ARG A 104 2.64 9.80 1.61
C ARG A 104 2.84 11.31 1.50
N HIS A 105 3.94 11.83 2.03
CA HIS A 105 4.31 13.24 1.94
C HIS A 105 4.43 13.67 0.47
N PHE A 106 5.29 13.00 -0.30
CA PHE A 106 5.46 13.32 -1.73
C PHE A 106 4.19 13.02 -2.56
N ASN A 107 3.48 11.92 -2.27
CA ASN A 107 2.24 11.62 -2.99
C ASN A 107 1.08 12.59 -2.70
N ALA A 108 1.16 13.41 -1.65
CA ALA A 108 0.15 14.40 -1.35
C ALA A 108 0.24 15.63 -2.26
N GLU A 109 1.40 15.87 -2.86
CA GLU A 109 1.66 17.01 -3.76
C GLU A 109 0.86 16.92 -5.05
N HIS A 110 0.62 15.71 -5.56
CA HIS A 110 -0.05 15.51 -6.85
C HIS A 110 -1.34 14.70 -6.69
N GLN A 111 -2.46 15.21 -7.22
CA GLN A 111 -3.78 14.59 -7.10
C GLN A 111 -3.82 13.13 -7.62
N HIS A 112 -3.16 12.84 -8.75
CA HIS A 112 -3.16 11.51 -9.36
C HIS A 112 -2.34 10.46 -8.58
N THR A 113 -1.44 10.88 -7.67
CA THR A 113 -0.66 9.97 -6.80
C THR A 113 -1.25 9.81 -5.40
N ARG A 114 -2.16 10.71 -5.02
CA ARG A 114 -2.91 10.68 -3.76
C ARG A 114 -3.83 9.47 -3.72
N LYS A 115 -3.97 8.86 -2.54
CA LYS A 115 -4.83 7.68 -2.32
C LYS A 115 -5.95 8.03 -1.35
N LYS A 116 -7.10 7.38 -1.50
CA LYS A 116 -8.27 7.53 -0.63
C LYS A 116 -8.55 6.20 0.06
N SER A 117 -8.83 6.27 1.36
CA SER A 117 -9.40 5.14 2.10
C SER A 117 -10.90 5.12 1.83
N ILE A 118 -11.42 3.92 1.55
CA ILE A 118 -12.85 3.64 1.40
C ILE A 118 -13.15 2.39 2.21
N ASP A 119 -14.32 2.37 2.85
CA ASP A 119 -14.82 1.17 3.50
C ASP A 119 -15.80 0.47 2.56
N LEU A 120 -15.69 -0.86 2.48
CA LEU A 120 -16.55 -1.71 1.68
C LEU A 120 -17.19 -2.74 2.60
N GLU A 121 -18.42 -3.14 2.28
CA GLU A 121 -19.02 -4.31 2.92
C GLU A 121 -18.16 -5.56 2.69
N TYR A 122 -18.11 -6.43 3.70
CA TYR A 122 -17.19 -7.57 3.70
C TYR A 122 -17.35 -8.47 2.46
N LEU A 123 -18.58 -8.80 2.07
CA LEU A 123 -18.85 -9.66 0.92
C LEU A 123 -18.48 -9.00 -0.42
N VAL A 124 -18.65 -7.68 -0.53
CA VAL A 124 -18.24 -6.90 -1.71
C VAL A 124 -16.72 -6.90 -1.83
N TRP A 125 -16.02 -6.61 -0.73
CA TRP A 125 -14.57 -6.67 -0.67
C TRP A 125 -14.04 -8.07 -1.02
N GLN A 126 -14.64 -9.13 -0.50
CA GLN A 126 -14.22 -10.51 -0.75
C GLN A 126 -14.31 -10.87 -2.24
N ARG A 127 -15.41 -10.50 -2.91
CA ARG A 127 -15.58 -10.72 -4.36
C ARG A 127 -14.58 -9.92 -5.18
N LEU A 128 -14.41 -8.64 -4.85
CA LEU A 128 -13.48 -7.75 -5.55
C LEU A 128 -12.02 -8.22 -5.39
N ALA A 129 -11.61 -8.55 -4.16
CA ALA A 129 -10.27 -9.05 -3.86
C ALA A 129 -10.00 -10.39 -4.54
N GLY A 130 -10.97 -11.32 -4.51
CA GLY A 130 -10.86 -12.59 -5.23
C GLY A 130 -10.70 -12.41 -6.73
N LEU A 131 -11.43 -11.45 -7.34
CA LEU A 131 -11.31 -11.15 -8.77
C LEU A 131 -9.96 -10.50 -9.10
N ALA A 132 -9.52 -9.51 -8.31
CA ALA A 132 -8.21 -8.88 -8.47
C ALA A 132 -7.06 -9.89 -8.37
N GLN A 133 -7.14 -10.81 -7.40
CA GLN A 133 -6.15 -11.87 -7.22
C GLN A 133 -6.10 -12.84 -8.41
N ARG A 134 -7.26 -13.25 -8.94
CA ARG A 134 -7.34 -14.12 -10.14
C ARG A 134 -6.79 -13.44 -11.39
N ARG A 135 -6.95 -12.12 -11.52
CA ARG A 135 -6.43 -11.33 -12.64
C ARG A 135 -4.98 -10.86 -12.45
N HIS A 136 -4.36 -11.13 -11.30
CA HIS A 136 -3.03 -10.62 -10.93
C HIS A 136 -2.92 -9.08 -11.00
N CYS A 137 -4.00 -8.39 -10.70
CA CYS A 137 -4.07 -6.92 -10.69
C CYS A 137 -4.31 -6.38 -9.28
N THR A 138 -4.06 -5.08 -9.10
CA THR A 138 -4.48 -4.38 -7.88
C THR A 138 -6.00 -4.17 -7.88
N LEU A 139 -6.56 -3.92 -6.69
CA LEU A 139 -7.98 -3.59 -6.55
C LEU A 139 -8.36 -2.37 -7.42
N SER A 140 -7.50 -1.35 -7.48
CA SER A 140 -7.75 -0.14 -8.28
C SER A 140 -7.81 -0.43 -9.78
N GLU A 141 -6.84 -1.18 -10.32
CA GLU A 141 -6.84 -1.58 -11.74
C GLU A 141 -8.05 -2.45 -12.07
N THR A 142 -8.44 -3.32 -11.13
CA THR A 142 -9.60 -4.17 -11.26
C THR A 142 -10.90 -3.36 -11.34
N ILE A 143 -11.05 -2.33 -10.50
CA ILE A 143 -12.21 -1.43 -10.54
C ILE A 143 -12.29 -0.72 -11.90
N VAL A 144 -11.16 -0.21 -12.42
CA VAL A 144 -11.12 0.44 -13.74
C VAL A 144 -11.61 -0.51 -14.84
N GLN A 145 -11.08 -1.73 -14.89
CA GLN A 145 -11.52 -2.74 -15.87
C GLN A 145 -13.01 -3.06 -15.75
N LEU A 146 -13.54 -3.20 -14.53
CA LEU A 146 -14.96 -3.49 -14.33
C LEU A 146 -15.87 -2.35 -14.79
N ILE A 147 -15.45 -1.10 -14.61
CA ILE A 147 -16.18 0.08 -15.11
C ILE A 147 -16.19 0.06 -16.64
N GLU A 148 -15.03 -0.11 -17.28
CA GLU A 148 -14.94 -0.18 -18.74
C GLU A 148 -15.76 -1.34 -19.32
N ASP A 149 -15.71 -2.52 -18.69
CA ASP A 149 -16.47 -3.69 -19.12
C ASP A 149 -17.98 -3.47 -19.00
N ALA A 150 -18.44 -2.77 -17.95
CA ALA A 150 -19.84 -2.41 -17.76
C ALA A 150 -20.32 -1.42 -18.82
N GLU A 151 -19.54 -0.37 -19.10
CA GLU A 151 -19.84 0.62 -20.15
C GLU A 151 -19.88 -0.02 -21.55
N ARG A 152 -18.95 -0.94 -21.84
CA ARG A 152 -18.95 -1.69 -23.11
C ARG A 152 -20.18 -2.59 -23.21
N LYS A 153 -20.58 -3.27 -22.13
CA LYS A 153 -21.75 -4.16 -22.12
C LYS A 153 -23.02 -3.42 -22.51
N GLU A 154 -23.22 -2.20 -22.02
CA GLU A 154 -24.37 -1.36 -22.39
C GLU A 154 -24.36 -1.00 -23.89
N LYS A 155 -23.20 -0.56 -24.40
CA LYS A 155 -23.03 -0.27 -25.84
C LYS A 155 -23.30 -1.49 -26.71
N TYR A 156 -22.79 -2.66 -26.34
CA TYR A 156 -23.03 -3.90 -27.06
C TYR A 156 -24.51 -4.31 -27.06
N ALA A 157 -25.22 -4.13 -25.96
CA ALA A 157 -26.65 -4.42 -25.89
C ALA A 157 -27.46 -3.52 -26.83
N SER A 158 -27.14 -2.22 -26.88
CA SER A 158 -27.76 -1.27 -27.81
C SER A 158 -27.49 -1.65 -29.27
N GLN A 159 -26.22 -1.89 -29.63
CA GLN A 159 -25.83 -2.31 -30.98
C GLN A 159 -26.52 -3.61 -31.40
N MET A 160 -26.60 -4.60 -30.51
CA MET A 160 -27.28 -5.86 -30.78
C MET A 160 -28.79 -5.67 -30.98
N SER A 161 -29.41 -4.77 -30.21
CA SER A 161 -30.83 -4.43 -30.38
C SER A 161 -31.09 -3.76 -31.72
N THR A 162 -30.26 -2.78 -32.11
CA THR A 162 -30.35 -2.11 -33.41
C THR A 162 -30.16 -3.11 -34.55
N LEU A 163 -29.11 -3.94 -34.49
CA LEU A 163 -28.85 -4.95 -35.51
C LEU A 163 -30.03 -5.93 -35.67
N LYS A 164 -30.65 -6.34 -34.56
CA LYS A 164 -31.83 -7.21 -34.60
C LYS A 164 -33.03 -6.51 -35.26
N GLN A 165 -33.26 -5.24 -34.94
CA GLN A 165 -34.33 -4.44 -35.54
C GLN A 165 -34.10 -4.26 -37.05
N ASP A 166 -32.88 -3.93 -37.45
CA ASP A 166 -32.51 -3.75 -38.86
C ASP A 166 -32.72 -5.04 -39.66
N LEU A 167 -32.26 -6.18 -39.12
CA LEU A 167 -32.47 -7.49 -39.74
C LEU A 167 -33.96 -7.85 -39.84
N GLN A 168 -34.75 -7.58 -38.79
CA GLN A 168 -36.18 -7.82 -38.80
C GLN A 168 -36.91 -6.93 -39.81
N ALA A 169 -36.49 -5.68 -39.98
CA ALA A 169 -37.06 -4.78 -40.98
C ALA A 169 -36.76 -5.27 -42.41
N ILE A 170 -35.53 -5.73 -42.67
CA ILE A 170 -35.14 -6.28 -43.98
C ILE A 170 -35.94 -7.57 -44.27
N LEU A 171 -36.00 -8.51 -43.34
CA LEU A 171 -36.68 -9.81 -43.54
C LEU A 171 -38.21 -9.69 -43.55
N GLY A 172 -38.79 -8.85 -42.68
CA GLY A 172 -40.23 -8.64 -42.60
C GLY A 172 -40.81 -7.83 -43.77
N SER A 173 -39.95 -7.15 -44.55
CA SER A 173 -40.39 -6.44 -45.76
C SER A 173 -40.73 -7.37 -46.94
N GLU A 174 -40.33 -8.65 -46.89
CA GLU A 174 -40.64 -9.65 -47.91
C GLU A 174 -42.01 -10.34 -47.70
N GLU A 175 -42.56 -10.39 -46.47
CA GLU A 175 -43.89 -10.99 -46.21
C GLU A 175 -45.05 -10.10 -46.68
N ASN A 176 -44.84 -8.79 -46.81
CA ASN A 176 -45.88 -7.82 -47.23
C ASN A 176 -45.99 -7.61 -48.75
N LYS A 177 -45.30 -8.42 -49.58
CA LYS A 177 -45.35 -8.33 -51.06
C LYS A 177 -46.26 -9.37 -51.73
N LYS A 178 -47.13 -10.07 -50.99
CA LYS A 178 -48.15 -10.97 -51.56
C LYS A 178 -49.54 -10.35 -51.59
#